data_AF-A0A535BC73-F1
#
_entry.id   AF-A0A535BC73-F1
#
_cell.length_a   1.000
_cell.length_b   1.000
_cell.length_c   1.000
_cell.angle_alpha   90.00
_cell.angle_beta   90.00
_cell.angle_gamma   90.00
#
_symmetry.space_group_name_H-M   'P 1'
#
loop_
_entity.id
_entity.type
_entity.pdbx_description
1 polymer ?
#
loop_
_entity_poly.entity_id
_entity_poly.type
_entity_poly.pdbx_seq_one_letter_code
_entity_poly.pdbx_strand_id
1 'polypeptide(L)'
;MGAGTGTPTAAATPTATATATATAAATPTRTATATPAAGTPTATPQPGGETCDGLAATKVGTEGNDVIIGTSERDVIVAKGGNDIILGRDGNDVICAGSGNDLVIGGEGNDRIFGQGGNDLLLGGPGNDFLDGGSGTDLCIGGPGADTFADCEHIAGRDSDDDEHEADRDGDSEEHEDDD
;
A
#
# COMPACT_ATOMS: atom_id res chain seq x y z
N MET A 1 -74.00 -24.00 37.59
CA MET A 1 -73.79 -23.15 36.40
C MET A 1 -72.30 -23.15 36.12
N GLY A 2 -71.70 -23.68 35.05
CA GLY A 2 -72.17 -24.19 33.77
C GLY A 2 -71.20 -23.73 32.67
N ALA A 3 -70.57 -24.68 31.94
CA ALA A 3 -69.80 -24.56 30.68
C ALA A 3 -68.43 -23.81 30.73
N GLY A 4 -67.39 -24.13 29.94
CA GLY A 4 -67.21 -25.11 28.87
C GLY A 4 -65.87 -24.87 28.14
N THR A 5 -65.15 -25.96 27.87
CA THR A 5 -64.27 -26.30 26.72
C THR A 5 -63.50 -25.22 25.93
N GLY A 6 -62.21 -25.51 25.67
CA GLY A 6 -61.55 -25.10 24.42
C GLY A 6 -60.01 -25.06 24.47
N THR A 7 -59.34 -26.16 24.12
CA THR A 7 -57.94 -26.17 23.67
C THR A 7 -57.85 -25.72 22.21
N PRO A 8 -56.80 -24.99 21.82
CA PRO A 8 -56.31 -25.03 20.45
C PRO A 8 -54.90 -25.66 20.36
N THR A 9 -54.86 -26.72 19.55
CA THR A 9 -53.72 -27.36 18.90
C THR A 9 -52.88 -26.34 18.12
N ALA A 10 -51.57 -26.26 18.38
CA ALA A 10 -50.62 -25.59 17.48
C ALA A 10 -49.88 -26.64 16.64
N ALA A 11 -49.91 -26.43 15.34
CA ALA A 11 -49.56 -27.35 14.28
C ALA A 11 -48.04 -27.54 14.08
N ALA A 12 -47.73 -28.63 13.38
CA ALA A 12 -46.40 -29.12 13.02
C ALA A 12 -45.65 -28.28 11.96
N THR A 13 -44.34 -28.55 11.95
CA THR A 13 -43.16 -28.23 11.10
C THR A 13 -43.39 -28.10 9.57
N PRO A 14 -42.46 -27.47 8.79
CA PRO A 14 -41.21 -28.16 8.40
C PRO A 14 -39.92 -27.31 8.21
N THR A 15 -38.81 -28.03 8.33
CA THR A 15 -37.42 -27.77 7.93
C THR A 15 -37.25 -27.40 6.45
N ALA A 16 -36.30 -26.51 6.13
CA ALA A 16 -35.59 -26.55 4.84
C ALA A 16 -34.19 -25.90 4.95
N THR A 17 -33.16 -26.75 4.95
CA THR A 17 -31.76 -26.42 4.65
C THR A 17 -31.65 -26.18 3.14
N ALA A 18 -31.14 -25.02 2.72
CA ALA A 18 -30.82 -24.74 1.32
C ALA A 18 -29.31 -24.63 1.12
N THR A 19 -28.72 -25.70 0.56
CA THR A 19 -27.40 -25.70 -0.07
C THR A 19 -27.51 -25.00 -1.41
N ALA A 20 -26.72 -23.95 -1.65
CA ALA A 20 -26.60 -23.34 -2.97
C ALA A 20 -25.19 -23.57 -3.53
N THR A 21 -25.11 -24.53 -4.45
CA THR A 21 -23.98 -24.78 -5.34
C THR A 21 -23.89 -23.64 -6.36
N ALA A 22 -22.76 -22.93 -6.43
CA ALA A 22 -22.51 -21.96 -7.50
C ALA A 22 -21.63 -22.58 -8.58
N THR A 23 -22.26 -22.90 -9.70
CA THR A 23 -21.70 -23.40 -10.95
C THR A 23 -20.85 -22.34 -11.65
N ALA A 24 -19.76 -22.79 -12.28
CA ALA A 24 -18.77 -21.98 -12.97
C ALA A 24 -19.26 -21.29 -14.27
N ALA A 25 -18.48 -20.26 -14.63
CA ALA A 25 -18.20 -19.75 -15.97
C ALA A 25 -19.28 -18.93 -16.71
N ALA A 26 -19.06 -17.61 -16.76
CA ALA A 26 -19.38 -16.80 -17.93
C ALA A 26 -18.42 -15.61 -18.00
N THR A 27 -17.63 -15.55 -19.07
CA THR A 27 -16.85 -14.37 -19.49
C THR A 27 -17.82 -13.26 -19.93
N PRO A 28 -17.64 -12.00 -19.53
CA PRO A 28 -18.26 -10.90 -20.24
C PRO A 28 -17.22 -10.05 -20.99
N THR A 29 -17.35 -10.07 -22.32
CA THR A 29 -16.86 -8.99 -23.18
C THR A 29 -18.01 -8.00 -23.39
N ARG A 30 -17.66 -6.71 -23.39
CA ARG A 30 -18.35 -5.53 -23.98
C ARG A 30 -19.18 -4.62 -23.04
N THR A 31 -18.60 -3.44 -22.82
CA THR A 31 -19.15 -2.09 -23.05
C THR A 31 -20.63 -1.84 -22.73
N ALA A 32 -20.90 -1.14 -21.62
CA ALA A 32 -22.09 -0.33 -21.46
C ALA A 32 -21.88 0.82 -20.45
N THR A 33 -22.18 2.03 -20.90
CA THR A 33 -22.38 3.25 -20.12
C THR A 33 -23.48 3.02 -19.08
N ALA A 34 -23.17 3.15 -17.79
CA ALA A 34 -24.16 3.16 -16.72
C ALA A 34 -23.69 4.04 -15.55
N THR A 35 -24.57 4.96 -15.15
CA THR A 35 -24.53 5.79 -13.94
C THR A 35 -24.08 4.96 -12.71
N PRO A 36 -23.08 5.39 -11.91
CA PRO A 36 -22.68 4.60 -10.75
C PRO A 36 -23.66 4.82 -9.60
N ALA A 37 -24.47 3.79 -9.32
CA ALA A 37 -25.09 3.59 -8.02
C ALA A 37 -24.04 3.03 -7.05
N ALA A 38 -24.13 3.45 -5.79
CA ALA A 38 -23.26 3.07 -4.69
C ALA A 38 -23.11 1.54 -4.59
N GLY A 39 -21.85 1.08 -4.60
CA GLY A 39 -21.50 -0.31 -4.38
C GLY A 39 -20.15 -0.67 -4.97
N THR A 40 -19.17 -0.86 -4.08
CA THR A 40 -17.98 -1.70 -4.23
C THR A 40 -16.72 -1.04 -4.80
N PRO A 41 -15.61 -1.05 -4.03
CA PRO A 41 -14.31 -1.35 -4.59
C PRO A 41 -13.80 -2.67 -4.00
N THR A 42 -14.05 -3.76 -4.72
CA THR A 42 -13.20 -4.96 -4.65
C THR A 42 -12.13 -4.76 -5.71
N ALA A 43 -11.13 -3.96 -5.38
CA ALA A 43 -9.86 -3.99 -6.08
C ALA A 43 -8.91 -4.81 -5.22
N THR A 44 -8.76 -6.10 -5.54
CA THR A 44 -7.59 -6.85 -5.11
C THR A 44 -6.39 -6.20 -5.80
N PRO A 45 -5.45 -5.58 -5.09
CA PRO A 45 -4.39 -4.84 -5.74
C PRO A 45 -3.38 -5.82 -6.36
N GLN A 46 -3.07 -5.60 -7.63
CA GLN A 46 -2.10 -6.41 -8.37
C GLN A 46 -0.71 -5.81 -8.18
N PRO A 47 0.34 -6.61 -7.88
CA PRO A 47 1.71 -6.08 -7.82
C PRO A 47 2.15 -5.68 -9.23
N GLY A 48 2.50 -4.40 -9.42
CA GLY A 48 3.21 -3.94 -10.63
C GLY A 48 2.45 -3.00 -11.59
N GLY A 49 1.62 -2.06 -11.12
CA GLY A 49 1.03 -1.08 -12.04
C GLY A 49 0.13 0.02 -11.47
N GLU A 50 0.19 0.34 -10.18
CA GLU A 50 -0.58 1.49 -9.66
C GLU A 50 0.27 2.75 -9.85
N THR A 51 0.08 3.43 -10.97
CA THR A 51 0.57 4.81 -11.15
C THR A 51 -0.38 5.77 -10.43
N CYS A 52 0.14 6.87 -9.88
CA CYS A 52 -0.66 7.90 -9.21
C CYS A 52 -1.72 8.59 -10.09
N ASP A 53 -1.73 8.29 -11.40
CA ASP A 53 -2.70 8.79 -12.36
C ASP A 53 -4.00 7.97 -12.37
N GLY A 54 -5.14 8.66 -12.33
CA GLY A 54 -6.46 8.06 -12.50
C GLY A 54 -7.00 7.33 -11.27
N LEU A 55 -6.33 7.46 -10.12
CA LEU A 55 -6.78 6.94 -8.85
C LEU A 55 -8.03 7.70 -8.35
N ALA A 56 -9.05 6.96 -7.92
CA ALA A 56 -10.20 7.52 -7.22
C ALA A 56 -9.82 7.83 -5.77
N ALA A 57 -9.14 8.95 -5.58
CA ALA A 57 -8.61 9.37 -4.29
C ALA A 57 -9.73 9.60 -3.25
N THR A 58 -9.53 9.06 -2.05
CA THR A 58 -10.36 9.33 -0.86
C THR A 58 -9.98 10.66 -0.22
N LYS A 59 -8.71 11.08 -0.38
CA LYS A 59 -8.17 12.38 0.04
C LYS A 59 -7.35 13.01 -1.09
N VAL A 60 -7.56 14.31 -1.30
CA VAL A 60 -6.88 15.06 -2.36
C VAL A 60 -6.35 16.36 -1.80
N GLY A 61 -5.06 16.64 -2.01
CA GLY A 61 -4.41 17.90 -1.73
C GLY A 61 -4.51 18.91 -2.87
N THR A 62 -3.67 19.93 -2.78
CA THR A 62 -3.57 21.10 -3.65
C THR A 62 -2.19 21.15 -4.30
N GLU A 63 -1.87 22.24 -5.00
CA GLU A 63 -0.53 22.45 -5.60
C GLU A 63 0.43 23.16 -4.62
N GLY A 64 0.06 23.25 -3.34
CA GLY A 64 0.88 23.85 -2.31
C GLY A 64 0.85 23.00 -1.05
N ASN A 65 1.72 23.35 -0.10
CA ASN A 65 1.98 22.54 1.09
C ASN A 65 0.71 22.23 1.89
N ASP A 66 0.42 20.94 2.02
CA ASP A 66 -0.75 20.42 2.68
C ASP A 66 -0.38 19.55 3.90
N VAL A 67 -1.36 19.39 4.79
CA VAL A 67 -1.33 18.38 5.85
C VAL A 67 -2.52 17.46 5.63
N ILE A 68 -2.25 16.23 5.23
CA ILE A 68 -3.27 15.25 4.89
C ILE A 68 -3.24 14.12 5.89
N ILE A 69 -4.41 13.80 6.44
CA ILE A 69 -4.59 12.73 7.42
C ILE A 69 -5.66 11.78 6.88
N GLY A 70 -5.26 10.53 6.70
CA GLY A 70 -6.13 9.41 6.38
C GLY A 70 -6.97 8.96 7.57
N THR A 71 -7.50 7.76 7.47
CA THR A 71 -8.41 7.12 8.40
C THR A 71 -7.82 5.79 8.88
N SER A 72 -8.55 5.05 9.71
CA SER A 72 -8.13 3.68 10.07
C SER A 72 -8.62 2.63 9.06
N GLU A 73 -9.06 3.08 7.88
CA GLU A 73 -9.49 2.23 6.77
C GLU A 73 -8.58 2.46 5.57
N ARG A 74 -8.68 1.58 4.57
CA ARG A 74 -7.95 1.69 3.31
C ARG A 74 -8.20 3.03 2.61
N ASP A 75 -7.20 3.88 2.56
CA ASP A 75 -7.25 5.19 1.92
C ASP A 75 -6.51 5.22 0.57
N VAL A 76 -6.89 6.19 -0.25
CA VAL A 76 -6.20 6.57 -1.48
C VAL A 76 -5.92 8.07 -1.40
N ILE A 77 -4.67 8.43 -1.14
CA ILE A 77 -4.26 9.80 -0.87
C ILE A 77 -3.45 10.33 -2.06
N VAL A 78 -3.83 11.51 -2.58
CA VAL A 78 -3.09 12.20 -3.65
C VAL A 78 -2.86 13.64 -3.24
N ALA A 79 -1.65 14.01 -2.83
CA ALA A 79 -1.35 15.35 -2.33
C ALA A 79 -1.07 16.36 -3.47
N LYS A 80 -0.37 15.90 -4.52
CA LYS A 80 -0.06 16.56 -5.81
C LYS A 80 1.20 17.39 -5.81
N GLY A 81 1.22 18.55 -5.18
CA GLY A 81 2.35 19.45 -5.29
C GLY A 81 2.51 20.32 -4.06
N GLY A 82 3.73 20.73 -3.76
CA GLY A 82 4.07 21.36 -2.49
C GLY A 82 4.86 20.41 -1.60
N ASN A 83 5.35 20.91 -0.48
CA ASN A 83 6.03 20.09 0.52
C ASN A 83 4.99 19.66 1.55
N ASP A 84 4.54 18.42 1.45
CA ASP A 84 3.37 17.91 2.13
C ASP A 84 3.73 17.08 3.36
N ILE A 85 2.79 17.02 4.31
CA ILE A 85 2.85 16.09 5.45
C ILE A 85 1.65 15.16 5.35
N ILE A 86 1.91 13.88 5.15
CA ILE A 86 0.88 12.87 4.90
C ILE A 86 0.96 11.78 5.96
N LEU A 87 -0.19 11.48 6.58
CA LEU A 87 -0.34 10.38 7.55
C LEU A 87 -1.45 9.44 7.06
N GLY A 88 -1.10 8.23 6.61
CA GLY A 88 -2.06 7.18 6.19
C GLY A 88 -2.88 6.66 7.36
N ARG A 89 -2.18 6.29 8.45
CA ARG A 89 -2.67 5.70 9.71
C ARG A 89 -2.82 4.19 9.64
N ASP A 90 -4.01 3.63 9.82
CA ASP A 90 -4.18 2.18 9.80
C ASP A 90 -4.88 1.84 8.49
N GLY A 91 -4.48 0.78 7.80
CA GLY A 91 -5.08 0.47 6.50
C GLY A 91 -4.06 -0.15 5.56
N ASN A 92 -4.48 -0.44 4.34
CA ASN A 92 -3.53 -0.81 3.28
C ASN A 92 -3.57 0.32 2.25
N ASP A 93 -2.89 1.40 2.57
CA ASP A 93 -3.09 2.68 1.91
C ASP A 93 -2.35 2.77 0.59
N VAL A 94 -2.85 3.62 -0.30
CA VAL A 94 -2.12 4.04 -1.49
C VAL A 94 -1.91 5.54 -1.40
N ILE A 95 -0.66 5.95 -1.27
CA ILE A 95 -0.27 7.34 -1.03
C ILE A 95 0.61 7.84 -2.16
N CYS A 96 0.18 8.92 -2.79
CA CYS A 96 0.92 9.66 -3.80
C CYS A 96 1.21 11.06 -3.25
N ALA A 97 2.46 11.33 -2.92
CA ALA A 97 2.89 12.60 -2.35
C ALA A 97 2.91 13.68 -3.43
N GLY A 98 3.67 13.46 -4.51
CA GLY A 98 3.61 14.33 -5.68
C GLY A 98 4.90 15.08 -5.88
N SER A 99 4.83 16.35 -6.28
CA SER A 99 6.03 17.16 -6.47
C SER A 99 6.30 18.02 -5.24
N GLY A 100 7.50 17.94 -4.69
CA GLY A 100 7.95 18.70 -3.54
C GLY A 100 8.76 17.81 -2.62
N ASN A 101 9.20 18.35 -1.48
CA ASN A 101 9.90 17.56 -0.48
C ASN A 101 8.89 17.13 0.57
N ASP A 102 8.45 15.89 0.48
CA ASP A 102 7.31 15.39 1.24
C ASP A 102 7.74 14.56 2.45
N LEU A 103 6.91 14.60 3.50
CA LEU A 103 6.99 13.71 4.65
C LEU A 103 5.78 12.80 4.63
N VAL A 104 6.01 11.50 4.42
CA VAL A 104 4.95 10.51 4.38
C VAL A 104 5.14 9.46 5.46
N ILE A 105 4.06 9.20 6.21
CA ILE A 105 3.96 8.10 7.16
C ILE A 105 2.78 7.23 6.74
N GLY A 106 3.04 6.01 6.26
CA GLY A 106 2.03 5.01 5.91
C GLY A 106 1.23 4.61 7.15
N GLY A 107 1.90 3.98 8.10
CA GLY A 107 1.35 3.59 9.38
C GLY A 107 1.20 2.07 9.49
N GLU A 108 0.11 1.56 10.06
CA GLU A 108 -0.10 0.11 10.16
C GLU A 108 -0.77 -0.46 8.92
N GLY A 109 -0.21 -1.56 8.40
CA GLY A 109 -0.77 -2.36 7.31
C GLY A 109 0.16 -2.36 6.10
N ASN A 110 -0.29 -2.93 4.98
CA ASN A 110 0.56 -3.08 3.80
C ASN A 110 0.33 -1.90 2.85
N ASP A 111 1.20 -0.92 2.92
CA ASP A 111 1.04 0.35 2.22
C ASP A 111 1.79 0.39 0.89
N ARG A 112 1.30 1.25 -0.02
CA ARG A 112 2.01 1.68 -1.21
C ARG A 112 2.23 3.17 -1.16
N ILE A 113 3.49 3.57 -1.08
CA ILE A 113 3.89 4.96 -0.94
C ILE A 113 4.75 5.36 -2.13
N PHE A 114 4.34 6.44 -2.81
CA PHE A 114 5.03 7.04 -3.93
C PHE A 114 5.38 8.49 -3.57
N GLY A 115 6.67 8.80 -3.40
CA GLY A 115 7.19 10.16 -3.23
C GLY A 115 7.02 10.99 -4.50
N GLN A 116 7.35 10.38 -5.63
CA GLN A 116 7.30 10.93 -6.98
C GLN A 116 8.41 11.94 -7.27
N GLY A 117 8.37 13.18 -6.81
CA GLY A 117 9.36 14.15 -7.26
C GLY A 117 9.79 15.15 -6.21
N GLY A 118 11.06 15.13 -5.84
CA GLY A 118 11.66 16.00 -4.85
C GLY A 118 12.52 15.17 -3.91
N ASN A 119 12.87 15.69 -2.74
CA ASN A 119 13.63 14.93 -1.76
C ASN A 119 12.70 14.55 -0.61
N ASP A 120 12.25 13.30 -0.63
CA ASP A 120 11.18 12.83 0.22
C ASP A 120 11.69 12.05 1.43
N LEU A 121 10.87 12.02 2.48
CA LEU A 121 11.04 11.14 3.63
C LEU A 121 9.81 10.24 3.74
N LEU A 122 9.99 8.98 3.36
CA LEU A 122 8.94 7.97 3.30
C LEU A 122 9.11 6.95 4.44
N LEU A 123 8.12 6.85 5.31
CA LEU A 123 8.05 5.87 6.39
C LEU A 123 6.89 4.91 6.12
N GLY A 124 7.17 3.62 5.92
CA GLY A 124 6.16 2.57 5.73
C GLY A 124 5.37 2.33 7.01
N GLY A 125 6.06 1.91 8.05
CA GLY A 125 5.49 1.51 9.33
C GLY A 125 5.46 -0.01 9.47
N PRO A 126 4.61 -0.58 10.34
CA PRO A 126 4.45 -2.02 10.45
C PRO A 126 3.63 -2.59 9.29
N GLY A 127 4.18 -3.56 8.57
CA GLY A 127 3.53 -4.17 7.43
C GLY A 127 4.53 -4.62 6.37
N ASN A 128 4.03 -5.15 5.26
CA ASN A 128 4.85 -5.40 4.09
C ASN A 128 4.59 -4.28 3.10
N ASP A 129 5.47 -3.28 3.11
CA ASP A 129 5.23 -2.04 2.39
C ASP A 129 5.96 -1.98 1.06
N PHE A 130 5.45 -1.15 0.15
CA PHE A 130 6.14 -0.76 -1.07
C PHE A 130 6.39 0.75 -1.04
N LEU A 131 7.66 1.15 -1.02
CA LEU A 131 8.08 2.54 -0.98
C LEU A 131 8.85 2.87 -2.26
N ASP A 132 8.38 3.85 -3.01
CA ASP A 132 9.00 4.37 -4.22
C ASP A 132 9.30 5.85 -4.03
N GLY A 133 10.58 6.21 -3.93
CA GLY A 133 11.03 7.60 -3.78
C GLY A 133 10.75 8.43 -5.03
N GLY A 134 10.83 7.81 -6.21
CA GLY A 134 10.76 8.51 -7.47
C GLY A 134 12.02 9.32 -7.77
N SER A 135 11.86 10.57 -8.21
CA SER A 135 12.99 11.40 -8.61
C SER A 135 13.47 12.28 -7.46
N GLY A 136 14.74 12.13 -7.08
CA GLY A 136 15.43 13.04 -6.17
C GLY A 136 16.35 12.26 -5.25
N THR A 137 16.56 12.80 -4.04
CA THR A 137 17.31 12.11 -2.99
C THR A 137 16.34 11.80 -1.85
N ASP A 138 15.85 10.57 -1.86
CA ASP A 138 14.74 10.14 -1.04
C ASP A 138 15.21 9.23 0.08
N LEU A 139 14.73 9.45 1.29
CA LEU A 139 15.00 8.59 2.43
C LEU A 139 13.79 7.71 2.71
N CYS A 140 13.96 6.39 2.55
CA CYS A 140 12.88 5.43 2.74
C CYS A 140 13.19 4.48 3.91
N ILE A 141 12.25 4.38 4.84
CA ILE A 141 12.29 3.51 6.02
C ILE A 141 11.03 2.66 5.97
N GLY A 142 11.16 1.35 5.71
CA GLY A 142 10.02 0.43 5.69
C GLY A 142 9.48 0.24 7.10
N GLY A 143 10.11 -0.61 7.90
CA GLY A 143 9.78 -0.77 9.31
C GLY A 143 9.73 -2.25 9.65
N PRO A 144 8.89 -2.66 10.62
CA PRO A 144 8.68 -4.07 10.87
C PRO A 144 7.91 -4.74 9.72
N GLY A 145 8.57 -5.64 8.99
CA GLY A 145 7.93 -6.51 8.00
C GLY A 145 8.84 -6.74 6.80
N ALA A 146 8.27 -7.25 5.71
CA ALA A 146 8.99 -7.52 4.48
C ALA A 146 8.67 -6.42 3.46
N ASP A 147 9.55 -5.44 3.40
CA ASP A 147 9.36 -4.23 2.60
C ASP A 147 10.07 -4.30 1.25
N THR A 148 9.59 -3.51 0.30
CA THR A 148 10.18 -3.35 -1.03
C THR A 148 10.43 -1.86 -1.30
N PHE A 149 11.62 -1.54 -1.81
CA PHE A 149 12.05 -0.17 -2.07
C PHE A 149 12.37 0.02 -3.56
N ALA A 150 11.99 1.17 -4.10
CA ALA A 150 12.35 1.64 -5.44
C ALA A 150 12.84 3.09 -5.36
N ASP A 151 13.88 3.42 -6.11
CA ASP A 151 14.39 4.80 -6.25
C ASP A 151 14.59 5.56 -4.92
N CYS A 152 15.06 4.85 -3.88
CA CYS A 152 15.31 5.41 -2.54
C CYS A 152 16.78 5.25 -2.11
N GLU A 153 17.29 6.22 -1.35
CA GLU A 153 18.44 6.02 -0.46
C GLU A 153 17.95 5.23 0.77
N HIS A 154 18.21 3.93 0.73
CA HIS A 154 17.63 2.98 1.67
C HIS A 154 18.41 2.92 2.98
N ILE A 155 17.72 3.16 4.10
CA ILE A 155 18.20 2.81 5.45
C ILE A 155 17.30 1.68 5.99
N ALA A 156 17.38 0.47 5.41
CA ALA A 156 17.23 -0.69 6.29
C ALA A 156 18.33 -0.55 7.34
N GLY A 157 18.01 -0.92 8.58
CA GLY A 157 19.00 -0.92 9.66
C GLY A 157 20.33 -1.41 9.12
N ARG A 158 21.38 -0.60 9.29
CA ARG A 158 22.74 -0.91 8.85
C ARG A 158 23.12 -2.30 9.34
N ASP A 159 22.87 -3.28 8.50
CA ASP A 159 23.63 -4.51 8.50
C ASP A 159 25.05 -4.02 8.27
N SER A 160 25.88 -4.26 9.26
CA SER A 160 27.19 -3.63 9.43
C SER A 160 28.24 -4.22 8.49
N ASP A 161 27.79 -4.76 7.35
CA ASP A 161 28.56 -5.65 6.47
C ASP A 161 28.72 -5.11 5.04
N ASP A 162 28.23 -3.91 4.72
CA ASP A 162 28.57 -3.20 3.47
C ASP A 162 29.95 -2.52 3.58
N ASP A 163 30.98 -3.32 3.85
CA ASP A 163 32.38 -3.05 3.51
C ASP A 163 32.64 -3.49 2.05
N GLU A 164 31.73 -3.19 1.13
CA GLU A 164 32.00 -3.28 -0.31
C GLU A 164 32.69 -1.97 -0.76
N HIS A 165 33.95 -1.81 -0.34
CA HIS A 165 34.90 -1.04 -1.13
C HIS A 165 35.93 -1.99 -1.77
N GLU A 166 35.44 -2.74 -2.75
CA GLU A 166 36.26 -3.21 -3.85
C GLU A 166 36.76 -1.98 -4.64
N ALA A 167 37.89 -1.43 -4.20
CA ALA A 167 38.71 -0.52 -5.01
C ALA A 167 40.20 -0.94 -4.90
N ASP A 168 40.60 -1.68 -5.92
CA ASP A 168 41.90 -1.57 -6.58
C ASP A 168 43.16 -2.16 -5.89
N ARG A 169 43.43 -3.42 -6.26
CA ARG A 169 44.70 -3.89 -6.88
C ARG A 169 46.01 -3.37 -6.27
N ASP A 170 46.40 -3.88 -5.10
CA ASP A 170 47.82 -4.00 -4.76
C ASP A 170 48.38 -5.27 -5.41
N GLY A 171 48.54 -5.19 -6.74
CA GLY A 171 49.49 -6.02 -7.46
C GLY A 171 50.89 -5.48 -7.19
N ASP A 172 51.41 -5.70 -5.99
CA ASP A 172 52.82 -5.52 -5.68
C ASP A 172 53.54 -6.86 -5.85
N SER A 173 53.85 -7.16 -7.11
CA SER A 173 54.90 -8.12 -7.45
C SER A 173 56.17 -7.33 -7.79
N GLU A 174 56.74 -6.66 -6.81
CA GLU A 174 58.16 -6.27 -6.84
C GLU A 174 59.00 -7.55 -6.69
N GLU A 175 59.20 -8.27 -7.80
CA GLU A 175 60.34 -9.17 -7.93
C GLU A 175 61.62 -8.31 -7.92
N HIS A 176 62.26 -8.23 -6.76
CA HIS A 176 63.64 -7.82 -6.65
C HIS A 176 64.42 -8.83 -5.79
N GLU A 177 64.78 -9.94 -6.42
CA GLU A 177 65.86 -10.81 -5.93
C GLU A 177 67.05 -10.65 -6.90
N ASP A 178 67.81 -9.59 -6.71
CA ASP A 178 69.25 -9.58 -6.99
C ASP A 178 69.94 -9.65 -5.62
N ASP A 179 70.48 -10.81 -5.24
CA ASP A 179 71.65 -10.90 -4.35
C ASP A 179 72.31 -12.31 -4.43
N ASP A 180 73.63 -12.24 -4.70
CA ASP A 180 74.73 -13.23 -4.68
C ASP A 180 75.01 -14.17 -5.87
#